data_AF-A0A9E1ZIV5-F1
#
_entry.id   AF-A0A9E1ZIV5-F1
#
_cell.length_a   1.000
_cell.length_b   1.000
_cell.length_c   1.000
_cell.angle_alpha   90.00
_cell.angle_beta   90.00
_cell.angle_gamma   90.00
#
_symmetry.space_group_name_H-M   'P 1'
#
loop_
_entity.id
_entity.type
_entity.pdbx_description
1 polymer ?
#
loop_
_entity_poly.entity_id
_entity_poly.type
_entity_poly.pdbx_seq_one_letter_code
_entity_poly.pdbx_strand_id
1 'polypeptide(L)' 'SSQTKIDAYQSFLDSTHKLDQTMLYVKEATVGDAPTMKRWRPRARGSASPIHKRSCHIRIVLTDQI' A
#
# COMPACT_ATOMS: atom_id res chain seq x y z
N SER A 1 10.32 -9.08 -2.66
CA SER A 1 9.60 -8.48 -1.52
C SER A 1 8.10 -8.27 -1.78
N SER A 2 7.56 -8.71 -2.92
CA SER A 2 6.12 -8.68 -3.23
C SER A 2 5.37 -9.93 -2.73
N GLN A 3 6.02 -11.09 -2.80
CA GLN A 3 5.42 -12.38 -2.46
C GLN A 3 5.12 -12.51 -0.95
N THR A 4 6.04 -12.03 -0.12
CA THR A 4 6.03 -12.22 1.35
C THR A 4 4.80 -11.66 2.06
N LYS A 5 4.21 -10.55 1.57
CA LYS A 5 3.02 -9.94 2.19
C LYS A 5 1.72 -10.63 1.78
N ILE A 6 1.65 -11.10 0.54
CA ILE A 6 0.47 -11.82 0.03
C ILE A 6 0.43 -13.20 0.70
N ASP A 7 1.58 -13.86 0.83
CA ASP A 7 1.68 -15.15 1.51
C ASP A 7 1.34 -15.04 3.00
N ALA A 8 1.79 -13.97 3.67
CA ALA A 8 1.46 -13.70 5.07
C ALA A 8 -0.06 -13.50 5.27
N TYR A 9 -0.73 -12.80 4.34
CA TYR A 9 -2.19 -12.63 4.38
C TYR A 9 -2.94 -13.96 4.18
N GLN A 10 -2.51 -14.79 3.22
CA GLN A 10 -3.08 -16.11 2.98
C GLN A 10 -2.93 -17.02 4.22
N SER A 11 -1.74 -17.03 4.84
CA SER A 11 -1.49 -17.82 6.05
C SER A 11 -2.32 -17.38 7.26
N PHE A 12 -2.65 -16.09 7.35
CA PHE A 12 -3.50 -15.55 8.41
C PHE A 12 -4.96 -15.99 8.24
N LEU A 13 -5.46 -16.03 7.00
CA LEU A 13 -6.82 -16.53 6.69
C LEU A 13 -6.99 -18.03 6.96
N ASP A 14 -5.93 -18.81 6.80
CA ASP A 14 -5.95 -20.26 7.05
C ASP A 14 -5.79 -20.63 8.54
N SER A 15 -5.34 -19.69 9.37
CA SER A 15 -5.07 -19.93 10.80
C SER A 15 -6.35 -20.13 11.62
N THR A 16 -6.26 -20.90 12.71
CA THR A 16 -7.38 -21.31 13.59
C THR A 16 -8.19 -20.14 14.17
N HIS A 17 -7.63 -18.93 14.20
CA HIS A 17 -8.31 -17.69 14.58
C HIS A 17 -9.06 -17.05 13.40
N LYS A 18 -9.94 -17.82 12.74
CA LYS A 18 -10.78 -17.30 11.66
C LYS A 18 -11.83 -16.36 12.23
N LEU A 19 -11.55 -15.06 12.19
CA LEU A 19 -12.58 -14.04 12.39
C LEU A 19 -13.58 -14.14 11.22
N ASP A 20 -14.87 -14.13 11.51
CA ASP A 20 -15.91 -14.16 10.49
C ASP A 20 -15.78 -12.91 9.62
N GLN A 21 -15.54 -13.10 8.32
CA GLN A 21 -15.34 -12.01 7.35
C GLN A 21 -16.53 -11.05 7.30
N THR A 22 -17.72 -11.51 7.67
CA THR A 22 -18.94 -10.71 7.68
C THR A 22 -19.01 -9.74 8.86
N MET A 23 -18.20 -9.93 9.91
CA MET A 23 -18.19 -9.09 11.12
C MET A 23 -17.02 -8.10 11.19
N LEU A 24 -16.10 -8.12 10.22
CA LEU A 24 -14.94 -7.24 10.19
C LEU A 24 -15.27 -5.84 9.62
N TYR A 25 -14.95 -4.80 10.39
CA TYR A 25 -15.11 -3.40 10.00
C TYR A 25 -13.76 -2.69 9.83
N VAL A 26 -13.72 -1.69 8.94
CA VAL A 26 -12.53 -0.85 8.74
C VAL A 26 -12.47 0.20 9.84
N LYS A 27 -11.49 0.08 10.74
CA LYS A 27 -11.25 1.05 11.81
C LYS A 27 -10.50 2.28 11.32
N GLU A 28 -9.46 2.07 10.52
CA GLU A 28 -8.59 3.13 10.03
C GLU A 28 -8.08 2.74 8.64
N ALA A 29 -8.13 3.68 7.70
CA ALA A 29 -7.50 3.58 6.39
C ALA A 29 -6.62 4.81 6.16
N THR A 30 -5.30 4.63 6.21
CA THR A 30 -4.33 5.71 6.04
C THR A 30 -3.42 5.47 4.84
N VAL A 31 -3.09 6.56 4.14
CA VAL A 31 -2.16 6.57 3.01
C VAL A 31 -0.94 7.38 3.44
N GLY A 32 0.18 6.68 3.66
CA GLY A 32 1.44 7.28 4.06
C GLY A 32 2.36 7.54 2.87
N ASP A 33 3.41 8.32 3.13
CA ASP A 33 4.44 8.62 2.15
C ASP A 33 5.33 7.41 1.85
N ALA A 34 5.79 7.34 0.61
CA ALA A 34 6.79 6.39 0.16
C ALA A 34 7.81 7.10 -0.74
N PRO A 35 9.01 6.51 -0.97
CA PRO A 35 10.04 7.16 -1.75
C PRO A 35 9.54 7.50 -3.16
N THR A 36 9.70 8.77 -3.52
CA THR A 36 9.38 9.28 -4.86
C THR A 36 10.61 9.18 -5.75
N MET A 37 10.45 8.51 -6.87
CA MET A 37 11.54 8.32 -7.82
C MET A 37 11.59 9.47 -8.83
N LYS A 38 12.75 10.11 -8.94
CA LYS A 38 12.98 11.23 -9.87
C LYS A 38 13.39 10.73 -11.25
N ARG A 39 12.82 11.33 -12.30
CA ARG A 39 13.17 11.15 -13.71
C ARG A 39 13.22 12.50 -14.41
N TRP A 40 13.97 12.61 -15.49
CA TRP A 40 14.06 13.83 -16.29
C TRP A 40 13.40 13.58 -17.64
N ARG A 41 12.55 14.52 -18.08
CA ARG A 41 12.01 14.51 -19.44
C ARG A 41 12.66 15.63 -20.24
N PRO A 42 13.34 15.32 -21.36
CA PRO A 42 13.93 16.34 -22.22
C PRO A 42 12.85 17.23 -22.84
N ARG A 43 13.16 18.51 -23.00
CA ARG A 43 12.30 19.56 -23.54
C ARG A 43 13.09 20.42 -24.54
N ALA A 44 12.42 21.39 -25.15
CA ALA A 44 13.02 22.27 -26.16
C ALA A 44 14.21 23.07 -25.58
N ARG A 45 15.14 23.45 -26.47
CA ARG A 45 16.31 24.30 -26.13
C ARG A 45 17.19 23.75 -25.00
N GLY A 46 17.43 22.43 -24.98
CA GLY A 46 18.30 21.79 -23.99
C GLY A 46 17.76 21.79 -22.55
N SER A 47 16.50 22.16 -22.35
CA SER A 47 15.88 22.15 -21.02
C SER A 47 15.38 20.75 -20.64
N ALA A 48 15.28 20.47 -19.34
CA ALA A 48 14.72 19.24 -18.82
C ALA A 48 13.75 19.54 -17.67
N SER A 49 12.55 18.97 -17.75
CA SER A 49 11.55 19.05 -16.67
C SER A 49 11.61 17.80 -15.80
N PRO A 50 11.55 17.91 -14.46
CA PRO A 50 11.50 16.75 -13.59
C PRO A 50 10.14 16.05 -13.68
N ILE A 51 10.15 14.72 -13.63
CA ILE A 51 8.99 13.85 -13.45
C ILE A 51 9.18 13.07 -12.16
N HIS A 52 8.20 13.16 -11.27
CA HIS A 52 8.15 12.45 -10.01
C HIS A 52 7.25 11.22 -10.15
N LYS A 53 7.82 10.02 -10.06
CA LYS A 53 7.07 8.78 -9.93
C LYS A 53 6.76 8.57 -8.44
N ARG A 54 5.58 9.02 -8.03
CA ARG A 54 5.10 8.96 -6.64
C ARG A 54 4.62 7.55 -6.33
N SER A 55 5.00 7.07 -5.16
CA SER A 55 4.51 5.82 -4.56
C SER A 55 3.93 6.16 -3.19
N CYS A 56 3.15 5.26 -2.60
CA CYS A 56 2.63 5.42 -1.25
C CYS A 56 2.64 4.08 -0.49
N HIS A 57 2.52 4.16 0.84
CA HIS A 57 2.28 3.02 1.70
C HIS A 57 0.85 3.06 2.23
N ILE A 58 0.04 2.10 1.82
CA ILE A 58 -1.35 1.99 2.28
C ILE A 58 -1.38 1.10 3.52
N ARG A 59 -1.99 1.61 4.60
CA ARG A 59 -2.21 0.87 5.85
C ARG A 59 -3.70 0.82 6.12
N ILE A 60 -4.23 -0.39 6.30
CA ILE A 60 -5.62 -0.64 6.63
C ILE A 60 -5.64 -1.41 7.93
N VAL A 61 -6.42 -0.92 8.90
CA VAL A 61 -6.63 -1.57 10.20
C VAL A 61 -8.07 -2.03 10.26
N LEU A 62 -8.26 -3.32 10.48
CA LEU A 62 -9.57 -3.95 10.64
C LEU A 62 -9.84 -4.20 12.12
N THR A 63 -11.11 -4.11 12.52
CA THR A 63 -11.56 -4.39 13.88
C THR A 63 -12.92 -5.08 13.85
N ASP A 64 -13.19 -5.88 14.87
CA ASP A 64 -14.48 -6.55 15.10
C ASP A 64 -15.38 -5.76 16.06
N GLN A 65 -14.85 -4.69 16.68
CA GLN A 65 -15.56 -3.89 17.68
C GLN A 65 -15.57 -2.42 17.27
N ILE A 66 -16.77 -1.81 17.29
CA ILE A 66 -16.99 -0.37 17.07
C ILE A 66 -16.58 0.41 18.31
#